data_AF-D8JR43-F1
#
_entry.id   AF-D8JR43-F1
#
_cell.length_a   1.000
_cell.length_b   1.000
_cell.length_c   1.000
_cell.angle_alpha   90.00
_cell.angle_beta   90.00
_cell.angle_gamma   90.00
#
_symmetry.space_group_name_H-M   'P 1'
#
loop_
_entity.id
_entity.type
_entity.pdbx_description
1 polymer ?
#
loop_
_entity_poly.entity_id
_entity_poly.type
_entity_poly.pdbx_seq_one_letter_code
_entity_poly.pdbx_strand_id
1 'polypeptide(L)'
;MSVQRRPATALCLALIASVVVSTAAAAQAAKRDAIADWLKARETNAPSPIDPSVKSDTLSPAAAAAKAAAQDPRDGDIQYEQAKALMAAVDAVLKDAADSRAGASKLPSRDEYIIPPFWKETREDRDTKVRDLLNAALGIVTNAPVVDVQKRLDVLRHNIRDIDEQNVKLKEKQLVAPKDANFPGVLTDTVDSIEAQIAENNKRIAANRAEIKKEKGEIAAALKAAGIELQPEQVDLLLDSVLSGDLIRLVAVFNAAKMIDGQLAKLIGSTGDNMGAARRYFAMHAALFAMLVQAQDATIAKIDTQYLPKLEAIISDIAAARRRTADLLKAENRPDQQRALESNRDSQKIADSAAQSYRRYLQQQREQIAKARLKASHDLKIADNTYETVEASVQLRDLMRESSTSFEAIQKLESPSLDQIFKNEELRKEFEDLTRKLDAPAS
;
A
#
# COMPACT_ATOMS: atom_id res chain seq x y z
N MET A 1 -38.85 -22.06 50.71
CA MET A 1 -38.75 -23.42 50.14
C MET A 1 -38.00 -23.28 48.82
N SER A 2 -36.67 -23.09 48.79
CA SER A 2 -35.61 -24.14 48.84
C SER A 2 -36.00 -25.36 47.97
N VAL A 3 -35.27 -25.74 46.92
CA VAL A 3 -33.88 -26.25 46.98
C VAL A 3 -33.20 -26.19 45.60
N GLN A 4 -31.92 -25.82 45.62
CA GLN A 4 -30.91 -25.88 44.55
C GLN A 4 -30.59 -27.33 44.09
N ARG A 5 -29.98 -27.50 42.90
CA ARG A 5 -28.65 -28.17 42.72
C ARG A 5 -28.31 -28.43 41.23
N ARG A 6 -27.25 -27.78 40.76
CA ARG A 6 -26.11 -28.38 40.00
C ARG A 6 -24.95 -28.52 41.02
N PRO A 7 -23.89 -29.35 40.88
CA PRO A 7 -22.99 -29.47 39.70
C PRO A 7 -22.19 -30.82 39.55
N ALA A 8 -21.09 -30.78 38.77
CA ALA A 8 -19.93 -31.72 38.62
C ALA A 8 -19.93 -32.59 37.34
N THR A 9 -19.05 -32.42 36.33
CA THR A 9 -17.57 -32.60 36.17
C THR A 9 -17.05 -34.05 36.16
N ALA A 10 -16.56 -34.51 35.00
CA ALA A 10 -15.49 -35.50 34.75
C ALA A 10 -15.23 -35.48 33.22
N LEU A 11 -14.08 -35.14 32.63
CA LEU A 11 -12.67 -35.53 32.80
C LEU A 11 -12.42 -37.01 32.48
N CYS A 12 -12.11 -37.30 31.21
CA CYS A 12 -11.45 -38.53 30.77
C CYS A 12 -10.31 -38.18 29.80
N LEU A 13 -9.09 -38.28 30.33
CA LEU A 13 -7.81 -38.45 29.65
C LEU A 13 -7.64 -39.94 29.28
N ALA A 14 -7.08 -40.23 28.10
CA ALA A 14 -6.01 -41.23 27.81
C ALA A 14 -6.14 -41.74 26.34
N LEU A 15 -5.19 -41.49 25.44
CA LEU A 15 -3.89 -42.16 25.21
C LEU A 15 -4.00 -43.56 24.58
N ILE A 16 -3.48 -43.72 23.36
CA ILE A 16 -2.83 -44.89 22.68
C ILE A 16 -2.61 -44.44 21.21
N ALA A 17 -1.42 -43.98 20.82
CA ALA A 17 -0.22 -44.70 20.37
C ALA A 17 -0.22 -45.07 18.86
N SER A 18 0.58 -44.30 18.11
CA SER A 18 1.53 -44.69 17.06
C SER A 18 1.20 -45.85 16.10
N VAL A 19 0.96 -45.50 14.83
CA VAL A 19 1.53 -46.23 13.68
C VAL A 19 2.08 -45.21 12.69
N VAL A 20 3.39 -45.33 12.46
CA VAL A 20 4.19 -44.64 11.46
C VAL A 20 4.07 -45.41 10.15
N VAL A 21 3.63 -44.76 9.07
CA VAL A 21 4.01 -45.12 7.70
C VAL A 21 4.27 -43.84 6.92
N SER A 22 5.51 -43.76 6.43
CA SER A 22 6.08 -42.72 5.60
C SER A 22 5.60 -42.83 4.16
N THR A 23 5.13 -41.73 3.57
CA THR A 23 5.26 -41.47 2.13
C THR A 23 5.51 -40.00 1.91
N ALA A 24 6.76 -39.67 1.62
CA ALA A 24 7.19 -38.42 1.03
C ALA A 24 6.75 -38.37 -0.43
N ALA A 25 6.16 -37.25 -0.87
CA ALA A 25 6.49 -36.53 -2.11
C ALA A 25 5.38 -35.54 -2.48
N ALA A 26 5.81 -34.34 -2.90
CA ALA A 26 5.08 -33.33 -3.67
C ALA A 26 4.00 -32.49 -2.94
N ALA A 27 4.43 -31.35 -2.39
CA ALA A 27 3.97 -29.99 -2.80
C ALA A 27 4.50 -28.91 -1.83
N GLN A 28 5.82 -28.78 -1.70
CA GLN A 28 6.41 -27.55 -1.17
C GLN A 28 6.43 -26.51 -2.29
N ALA A 29 5.36 -25.72 -2.39
CA ALA A 29 5.43 -24.43 -3.06
C ALA A 29 6.27 -23.50 -2.17
N ALA A 30 7.58 -23.55 -2.35
CA ALA A 30 8.52 -22.65 -1.70
C ALA A 30 8.22 -21.22 -2.17
N LYS A 31 7.65 -20.39 -1.30
CA LYS A 31 7.75 -18.93 -1.41
C LYS A 31 9.24 -18.59 -1.39
N ARG A 32 9.82 -18.33 -2.56
CA ARG A 32 11.12 -17.69 -2.66
C ARG A 32 11.00 -16.33 -2.00
N ASP A 33 11.69 -16.17 -0.88
CA ASP A 33 11.77 -14.93 -0.14
C ASP A 33 12.70 -13.98 -0.90
N ALA A 34 12.13 -13.24 -1.85
CA ALA A 34 12.85 -12.34 -2.75
C ALA A 34 13.65 -11.27 -2.00
N ILE A 35 13.31 -11.00 -0.73
CA ILE A 35 13.98 -10.03 0.14
C ILE A 35 15.26 -10.63 0.73
N ALA A 36 15.24 -11.93 1.09
CA ALA A 36 16.43 -12.64 1.58
C ALA A 36 17.48 -12.83 0.48
N ASP A 37 17.04 -13.09 -0.75
CA ASP A 37 17.93 -13.16 -1.92
C ASP A 37 18.50 -11.78 -2.28
N TRP A 38 17.72 -10.70 -2.12
CA TRP A 38 18.19 -9.32 -2.33
C TRP A 38 19.21 -8.86 -1.28
N LEU A 39 19.02 -9.22 -0.01
CA LEU A 39 19.98 -8.93 1.07
C LEU A 39 21.30 -9.68 0.86
N LYS A 40 21.26 -10.96 0.45
CA LYS A 40 22.45 -11.73 0.09
C LYS A 40 23.21 -11.14 -1.11
N ALA A 41 22.49 -10.67 -2.13
CA ALA A 41 23.10 -10.01 -3.29
C ALA A 41 23.79 -8.68 -2.93
N ARG A 42 23.39 -8.04 -1.83
CA ARG A 42 24.01 -6.79 -1.34
C ARG A 42 25.22 -7.06 -0.44
N GLU A 43 25.21 -8.14 0.34
CA GLU A 43 26.39 -8.58 1.13
C GLU A 43 27.52 -9.11 0.25
N THR A 44 27.22 -9.73 -0.90
CA THR A 44 28.23 -10.17 -1.87
C THR A 44 28.88 -9.03 -2.67
N ASN A 45 28.40 -7.78 -2.52
CA ASN A 45 28.92 -6.59 -3.18
C ASN A 45 29.77 -5.70 -2.25
N ALA A 46 30.20 -6.22 -1.08
CA ALA A 46 31.27 -5.58 -0.31
C ALA A 46 32.59 -5.69 -1.09
N PRO A 47 33.37 -4.60 -1.26
CA PRO A 47 34.63 -4.66 -1.99
C PRO A 47 35.65 -5.51 -1.24
N SER A 48 36.07 -6.62 -1.84
CA SER A 48 37.22 -7.40 -1.40
C SER A 48 38.50 -6.55 -1.46
N PRO A 49 39.48 -6.77 -0.56
CA PRO A 49 40.77 -6.10 -0.63
C PRO A 49 41.47 -6.46 -1.95
N ILE A 50 42.06 -5.43 -2.56
CA ILE A 50 42.68 -5.43 -3.89
C ILE A 50 43.82 -6.46 -3.94
N ASP A 51 43.66 -7.48 -4.79
CA ASP A 51 44.73 -8.39 -5.21
C ASP A 51 45.47 -7.77 -6.41
N PRO A 52 46.78 -7.47 -6.32
CA PRO A 52 47.50 -6.73 -7.36
C PRO A 52 47.88 -7.59 -8.59
N SER A 53 47.33 -8.80 -8.74
CA SER A 53 47.74 -9.74 -9.79
C SER A 53 46.69 -10.07 -10.87
N VAL A 54 45.49 -9.47 -10.81
CA VAL A 54 44.45 -9.68 -11.85
C VAL A 54 44.52 -8.56 -12.89
N LYS A 55 44.93 -8.90 -14.12
CA LYS A 55 44.84 -8.01 -15.28
C LYS A 55 43.37 -7.61 -15.46
N SER A 56 43.12 -6.31 -15.50
CA SER A 56 41.83 -5.72 -15.84
C SER A 56 41.35 -6.25 -17.19
N ASP A 57 40.24 -6.98 -17.21
CA ASP A 57 39.45 -7.18 -18.42
C ASP A 57 38.91 -5.81 -18.85
N THR A 58 39.65 -5.16 -19.74
CA THR A 58 39.15 -4.01 -20.49
C THR A 58 38.03 -4.51 -21.39
N LEU A 59 36.78 -4.28 -20.95
CA LEU A 59 35.61 -4.39 -21.80
C LEU A 59 35.91 -3.69 -23.13
N SER A 60 35.77 -4.42 -24.24
CA SER A 60 35.89 -3.86 -25.58
C SER A 60 34.99 -2.61 -25.69
N PRO A 61 35.42 -1.54 -26.39
CA PRO A 61 34.63 -0.32 -26.55
C PRO A 61 33.19 -0.57 -27.00
N ALA A 62 32.96 -1.64 -27.78
CA ALA A 62 31.64 -2.09 -28.22
C ALA A 62 30.77 -2.65 -27.07
N ALA A 63 31.36 -3.35 -26.10
CA ALA A 63 30.66 -3.88 -24.93
C ALA A 63 30.39 -2.78 -23.89
N ALA A 64 31.30 -1.81 -23.75
CA ALA A 64 31.08 -0.61 -22.94
C ALA A 64 29.99 0.29 -23.57
N ALA A 65 29.99 0.45 -24.90
CA ALA A 65 28.96 1.18 -25.64
C ALA A 65 27.59 0.46 -25.60
N ALA A 66 27.56 -0.87 -25.68
CA ALA A 66 26.32 -1.65 -25.55
C ALA A 66 25.75 -1.58 -24.13
N LYS A 67 26.61 -1.55 -23.09
CA LYS A 67 26.19 -1.39 -21.69
C LYS A 67 25.75 0.05 -21.39
N ALA A 68 26.37 1.06 -22.00
CA ALA A 68 25.95 2.45 -21.95
C ALA A 68 24.67 2.72 -22.76
N ALA A 69 24.41 1.96 -23.83
CA ALA A 69 23.16 2.00 -24.59
C ALA A 69 22.01 1.24 -23.91
N ALA A 70 22.31 0.33 -23.00
CA ALA A 70 21.33 -0.42 -22.19
C ALA A 70 21.01 0.24 -20.84
N GLN A 71 21.82 1.21 -20.39
CA GLN A 71 21.46 2.08 -19.27
C GLN A 71 20.42 3.08 -19.74
N ASP A 72 19.27 3.10 -19.09
CA ASP A 72 18.29 4.16 -19.33
C ASP A 72 18.97 5.48 -18.96
N PRO A 73 18.95 6.52 -19.82
CA PRO A 73 19.51 7.84 -19.51
C PRO A 73 18.92 8.49 -18.23
N ARG A 74 17.95 7.83 -17.59
CA ARG A 74 17.30 8.20 -16.33
C ARG A 74 17.87 7.49 -15.08
N ASP A 75 18.74 6.48 -15.25
CA ASP A 75 19.39 5.79 -14.13
C ASP A 75 20.28 6.80 -13.37
N GLY A 76 19.95 7.06 -12.09
CA GLY A 76 20.58 8.08 -11.24
C GLY A 76 19.63 9.09 -10.59
N ASP A 77 18.40 9.23 -11.07
CA ASP A 77 17.35 10.00 -10.38
C ASP A 77 16.74 9.17 -9.25
N ILE A 78 16.78 9.69 -8.02
CA ILE A 78 16.24 9.04 -6.81
C ILE A 78 14.76 8.68 -6.99
N GLN A 79 13.98 9.54 -7.64
CA GLN A 79 12.55 9.28 -7.88
C GLN A 79 12.35 8.21 -8.95
N TYR A 80 13.22 8.15 -9.95
CA TYR A 80 13.19 7.13 -10.99
C TYR A 80 13.52 5.74 -10.44
N GLU A 81 14.59 5.63 -9.64
CA GLU A 81 14.99 4.38 -8.99
C GLU A 81 13.93 3.87 -8.00
N GLN A 82 13.32 4.77 -7.23
CA GLN A 82 12.22 4.41 -6.33
C GLN A 82 10.99 3.93 -7.09
N ALA A 83 10.59 4.63 -8.17
CA ALA A 83 9.47 4.23 -9.00
C ALA A 83 9.74 2.91 -9.74
N LYS A 84 10.98 2.67 -10.19
CA LYS A 84 11.42 1.43 -10.85
C LYS A 84 11.42 0.25 -9.88
N ALA A 85 11.93 0.43 -8.67
CA ALA A 85 11.89 -0.58 -7.62
C ALA A 85 10.45 -0.92 -7.20
N LEU A 86 9.61 0.10 -7.05
CA LEU A 86 8.20 -0.08 -6.68
C LEU A 86 7.39 -0.68 -7.83
N MET A 87 7.63 -0.28 -9.07
CA MET A 87 7.06 -0.93 -10.25
C MET A 87 7.49 -2.39 -10.30
N ALA A 88 8.78 -2.72 -10.16
CA ALA A 88 9.24 -4.10 -10.17
C ALA A 88 8.60 -4.96 -9.06
N ALA A 89 8.38 -4.37 -7.88
CA ALA A 89 7.76 -5.07 -6.75
C ALA A 89 6.26 -5.33 -6.94
N VAL A 90 5.58 -4.52 -7.74
CA VAL A 90 4.10 -4.53 -7.85
C VAL A 90 3.62 -4.86 -9.28
N ASP A 91 4.50 -4.87 -10.30
CA ASP A 91 4.16 -5.07 -11.73
C ASP A 91 3.44 -6.38 -11.95
N ALA A 92 3.95 -7.49 -11.39
CA ALA A 92 3.28 -8.79 -11.53
C ALA A 92 1.86 -8.77 -10.96
N VAL A 93 1.69 -8.19 -9.77
CA VAL A 93 0.40 -8.16 -9.05
C VAL A 93 -0.59 -7.22 -9.74
N LEU A 94 -0.14 -6.03 -10.16
CA LEU A 94 -0.98 -5.08 -10.88
C LEU A 94 -1.31 -5.55 -12.29
N LYS A 95 -0.39 -6.25 -12.95
CA LYS A 95 -0.65 -6.88 -14.25
C LYS A 95 -1.69 -7.98 -14.12
N ASP A 96 -1.55 -8.87 -13.14
CA ASP A 96 -2.53 -9.91 -12.88
C ASP A 96 -3.89 -9.31 -12.51
N ALA A 97 -3.91 -8.22 -11.74
CA ALA A 97 -5.13 -7.48 -11.43
C ALA A 97 -5.75 -6.85 -12.67
N ALA A 98 -4.94 -6.24 -13.54
CA ALA A 98 -5.38 -5.63 -14.79
C ALA A 98 -5.98 -6.67 -15.76
N ASP A 99 -5.28 -7.78 -15.99
CA ASP A 99 -5.72 -8.87 -16.85
C ASP A 99 -6.97 -9.56 -16.29
N SER A 100 -7.02 -9.76 -14.97
CA SER A 100 -8.20 -10.33 -14.29
C SER A 100 -9.42 -9.40 -14.36
N ARG A 101 -9.23 -8.08 -14.27
CA ARG A 101 -10.30 -7.08 -14.43
C ARG A 101 -10.85 -7.04 -15.84
N ALA A 102 -9.98 -7.07 -16.85
CA ALA A 102 -10.37 -7.14 -18.26
C ALA A 102 -11.22 -8.39 -18.58
N GLY A 103 -10.92 -9.51 -17.90
CA GLY A 103 -11.71 -10.74 -18.01
C GLY A 103 -13.01 -10.74 -17.19
N ALA A 104 -13.13 -9.93 -16.14
CA ALA A 104 -14.27 -9.96 -15.22
C ALA A 104 -15.59 -9.50 -15.86
N SER A 105 -15.54 -8.47 -16.71
CA SER A 105 -16.73 -7.95 -17.41
C SER A 105 -17.34 -8.97 -18.37
N LYS A 106 -16.52 -9.90 -18.90
CA LYS A 106 -16.90 -10.97 -19.83
C LYS A 106 -17.54 -12.18 -19.13
N LEU A 107 -17.53 -12.23 -17.80
CA LEU A 107 -18.12 -13.33 -17.03
C LEU A 107 -19.60 -13.05 -16.67
N PRO A 108 -20.46 -14.09 -16.68
CA PRO A 108 -21.83 -14.00 -16.21
C PRO A 108 -21.89 -13.75 -14.69
N SER A 109 -22.95 -13.06 -14.25
CA SER A 109 -23.17 -12.75 -12.83
C SER A 109 -23.70 -13.98 -12.08
N ARG A 110 -23.40 -14.07 -10.79
CA ARG A 110 -23.86 -15.16 -9.92
C ARG A 110 -25.38 -15.26 -9.85
N ASP A 111 -26.10 -14.15 -9.99
CA ASP A 111 -27.56 -14.11 -9.96
C ASP A 111 -28.20 -14.74 -11.20
N GLU A 112 -27.42 -14.94 -12.26
CA GLU A 112 -27.82 -15.66 -13.48
C GLU A 112 -27.81 -17.19 -13.28
N TYR A 113 -27.26 -17.66 -12.15
CA TYR A 113 -27.19 -19.07 -11.78
C TYR A 113 -28.09 -19.37 -10.57
N ILE A 114 -29.04 -20.30 -10.74
CA ILE A 114 -29.86 -20.83 -9.64
C ILE A 114 -28.97 -21.58 -8.62
N ILE A 115 -27.95 -22.29 -9.11
CA ILE A 115 -26.83 -22.85 -8.34
C ILE A 115 -25.59 -22.77 -9.25
N PRO A 116 -24.60 -21.90 -8.97
CA PRO A 116 -23.38 -21.85 -9.76
C PRO A 116 -22.62 -23.18 -9.59
N PRO A 117 -22.24 -23.85 -10.69
CA PRO A 117 -21.45 -25.06 -10.58
C PRO A 117 -20.05 -24.70 -10.06
N PHE A 118 -19.50 -25.52 -9.16
CA PHE A 118 -18.24 -25.25 -8.43
C PHE A 118 -16.98 -25.16 -9.30
N TRP A 119 -17.11 -25.33 -10.61
CA TRP A 119 -16.07 -25.22 -11.63
C TRP A 119 -16.19 -23.97 -12.52
N LYS A 120 -17.31 -23.24 -12.49
CA LYS A 120 -17.46 -21.99 -13.27
C LYS A 120 -17.14 -20.80 -12.39
N GLU A 121 -16.20 -19.99 -12.85
CA GLU A 121 -15.86 -18.73 -12.21
C GLU A 121 -16.92 -17.67 -12.54
N THR A 122 -17.51 -17.09 -11.50
CA THR A 122 -18.47 -15.98 -11.64
C THR A 122 -17.75 -14.64 -11.67
N ARG A 123 -18.47 -13.59 -12.10
CA ARG A 123 -17.96 -12.21 -12.02
C ARG A 123 -17.56 -11.84 -10.59
N GLU A 124 -18.37 -12.24 -9.62
CA GLU A 124 -18.17 -11.96 -8.20
C GLU A 124 -16.92 -12.67 -7.64
N ASP A 125 -16.64 -13.89 -8.08
CA ASP A 125 -15.42 -14.61 -7.73
C ASP A 125 -14.18 -13.90 -8.31
N ARG A 126 -14.28 -13.43 -9.56
CA ARG A 126 -13.20 -12.67 -10.22
C ARG A 126 -12.95 -11.33 -9.54
N ASP A 127 -14.01 -10.60 -9.18
CA ASP A 127 -13.93 -9.34 -8.46
C ASP A 127 -13.26 -9.51 -7.09
N THR A 128 -13.52 -10.64 -6.42
CA THR A 128 -12.86 -10.97 -5.16
C THR A 128 -11.35 -11.19 -5.36
N LYS A 129 -10.95 -11.97 -6.37
CA LYS A 129 -9.54 -12.16 -6.72
C LYS A 129 -8.84 -10.85 -7.09
N VAL A 130 -9.50 -10.00 -7.87
CA VAL A 130 -8.99 -8.66 -8.20
C VAL A 130 -8.74 -7.85 -6.93
N ARG A 131 -9.71 -7.83 -6.00
CA ARG A 131 -9.53 -7.13 -4.72
C ARG A 131 -8.35 -7.66 -3.92
N ASP A 132 -8.16 -8.99 -3.88
CA ASP A 132 -7.04 -9.60 -3.16
C ASP A 132 -5.70 -9.24 -3.78
N LEU A 133 -5.59 -9.21 -5.12
CA LEU A 133 -4.40 -8.73 -5.82
C LEU A 133 -4.13 -7.25 -5.52
N LEU A 134 -5.16 -6.40 -5.59
CA LEU A 134 -5.02 -4.98 -5.25
C LEU A 134 -4.62 -4.78 -3.78
N ASN A 135 -5.13 -5.59 -2.85
CA ASN A 135 -4.74 -5.57 -1.44
C ASN A 135 -3.28 -6.03 -1.24
N ALA A 136 -2.81 -7.02 -2.01
CA ALA A 136 -1.42 -7.45 -1.99
C ALA A 136 -0.49 -6.35 -2.51
N ALA A 137 -0.85 -5.72 -3.63
CA ALA A 137 -0.14 -4.56 -4.19
C ALA A 137 -0.07 -3.41 -3.17
N LEU A 138 -1.19 -3.10 -2.52
CA LEU A 138 -1.28 -2.10 -1.44
C LEU A 138 -0.32 -2.43 -0.29
N GLY A 139 -0.26 -3.70 0.13
CA GLY A 139 0.65 -4.17 1.17
C GLY A 139 2.12 -3.94 0.82
N ILE A 140 2.51 -4.21 -0.43
CA ILE A 140 3.89 -4.02 -0.91
C ILE A 140 4.25 -2.53 -0.94
N VAL A 141 3.36 -1.70 -1.51
CA VAL A 141 3.54 -0.25 -1.62
C VAL A 141 3.65 0.44 -0.26
N THR A 142 2.86 -0.02 0.71
CA THR A 142 2.81 0.61 2.03
C THR A 142 3.94 0.18 2.97
N ASN A 143 4.64 -0.93 2.69
CA ASN A 143 5.55 -1.57 3.65
C ASN A 143 6.98 -1.00 3.73
N ALA A 144 7.45 -0.12 2.83
CA ALA A 144 8.90 0.18 2.77
C ALA A 144 9.39 1.51 3.40
N PRO A 145 8.62 2.63 3.43
CA PRO A 145 9.07 3.83 4.15
C PRO A 145 8.10 4.31 5.25
N VAL A 146 6.80 4.10 5.07
CA VAL A 146 5.76 4.69 5.94
C VAL A 146 5.58 3.94 7.24
N VAL A 147 5.68 2.61 7.19
CA VAL A 147 5.57 1.75 8.38
C VAL A 147 6.74 1.96 9.33
N ASP A 148 7.93 2.26 8.82
CA ASP A 148 9.12 2.43 9.65
C ASP A 148 9.09 3.75 10.43
N VAL A 149 8.68 4.84 9.80
CA VAL A 149 8.50 6.12 10.51
C VAL A 149 7.35 6.01 11.54
N GLN A 150 6.27 5.32 11.18
CA GLN A 150 5.19 5.02 12.12
C GLN A 150 5.70 4.23 13.34
N LYS A 151 6.45 3.15 13.12
CA LYS A 151 7.03 2.34 14.20
C LYS A 151 7.94 3.18 15.09
N ARG A 152 8.78 4.05 14.53
CA ARG A 152 9.64 4.95 15.31
C ARG A 152 8.81 5.89 16.17
N LEU A 153 7.79 6.52 15.60
CA LEU A 153 6.89 7.41 16.33
C LEU A 153 6.18 6.68 17.49
N ASP A 154 5.70 5.46 17.24
CA ASP A 154 5.03 4.64 18.26
C ASP A 154 5.99 4.20 19.37
N VAL A 155 7.24 3.84 19.04
CA VAL A 155 8.29 3.52 20.02
C VAL A 155 8.62 4.74 20.88
N LEU A 156 8.81 5.92 20.28
CA LEU A 156 9.08 7.16 21.02
C LEU A 156 7.93 7.53 21.96
N ARG A 157 6.68 7.37 21.51
CA ARG A 157 5.48 7.58 22.34
C ARG A 157 5.38 6.57 23.48
N HIS A 158 5.68 5.30 23.22
CA HIS A 158 5.69 4.27 24.26
C HIS A 158 6.75 4.56 25.32
N ASN A 159 7.96 4.93 24.90
CA ASN A 159 9.04 5.32 25.81
C ASN A 159 8.63 6.50 26.71
N ILE A 160 7.93 7.51 26.16
CA ILE A 160 7.42 8.62 26.99
C ILE A 160 6.44 8.11 28.05
N ARG A 161 5.49 7.24 27.68
CA ARG A 161 4.52 6.67 28.63
C ARG A 161 5.21 5.87 29.73
N ASP A 162 6.17 5.03 29.37
CA ASP A 162 6.90 4.20 30.33
C ASP A 162 7.71 5.05 31.32
N ILE A 163 8.34 6.13 30.83
CA ILE A 163 9.06 7.08 31.68
C ILE A 163 8.08 7.86 32.58
N ASP A 164 6.91 8.25 32.07
CA ASP A 164 5.86 8.89 32.87
C ASP A 164 5.34 7.95 33.98
N GLU A 165 5.13 6.67 33.69
CA GLU A 165 4.75 5.66 34.70
C GLU A 165 5.86 5.47 35.76
N GLN A 166 7.12 5.48 35.34
CA GLN A 166 8.25 5.47 36.27
C GLN A 166 8.25 6.72 37.16
N ASN A 167 7.97 7.90 36.60
CA ASN A 167 7.84 9.13 37.36
C ASN A 167 6.70 9.07 38.38
N VAL A 168 5.57 8.43 38.06
CA VAL A 168 4.48 8.20 39.04
C VAL A 168 4.97 7.32 40.18
N LYS A 169 5.62 6.19 39.89
CA LYS A 169 6.19 5.30 40.92
C LYS A 169 7.24 6.00 41.80
N LEU A 170 8.07 6.86 41.19
CA LEU A 170 9.05 7.67 41.92
C LEU A 170 8.38 8.69 42.83
N LYS A 171 7.31 9.36 42.37
CA LYS A 171 6.52 10.27 43.22
C LYS A 171 5.83 9.55 44.36
N GLU A 172 5.32 8.33 44.13
CA GLU A 172 4.77 7.49 45.20
C GLU A 172 5.84 7.14 46.24
N LYS A 173 7.05 6.76 45.80
CA LYS A 173 8.20 6.53 46.69
C LYS A 173 8.61 7.78 47.45
N GLN A 174 8.53 8.96 46.82
CA GLN A 174 8.85 10.25 47.45
C GLN A 174 7.98 10.52 48.69
N LEU A 175 6.73 10.03 48.72
CA LEU A 175 5.81 10.20 49.85
C LEU A 175 6.27 9.45 51.12
N VAL A 176 7.11 8.41 50.96
CA VAL A 176 7.56 7.53 52.04
C VAL A 176 9.07 7.64 52.27
N ALA A 177 9.79 8.31 51.37
CA ALA A 177 11.24 8.45 51.43
C ALA A 177 11.70 9.38 52.56
N PRO A 178 12.76 9.03 53.31
CA PRO A 178 13.37 9.91 54.29
C PRO A 178 14.06 11.11 53.61
N LYS A 179 14.06 12.27 54.29
CA LYS A 179 14.73 13.49 53.82
C LYS A 179 16.25 13.33 53.74
N ASP A 180 16.85 12.65 54.72
CA ASP A 180 18.29 12.39 54.79
C ASP A 180 18.59 10.89 54.91
N ALA A 181 19.61 10.41 54.20
CA ALA A 181 20.13 9.04 54.32
C ALA A 181 21.01 8.89 55.57
N ASN A 182 20.41 8.95 56.76
CA ASN A 182 21.15 8.95 58.03
C ASN A 182 21.42 7.55 58.61
N PHE A 183 21.13 6.47 57.86
CA PHE A 183 21.41 5.10 58.31
C PHE A 183 22.61 4.48 57.56
N PRO A 184 23.76 4.27 58.23
CA PRO A 184 24.90 3.59 57.62
C PRO A 184 24.53 2.14 57.32
N GLY A 185 24.65 1.74 56.05
CA GLY A 185 24.45 0.35 55.60
C GLY A 185 23.09 0.04 54.96
N VAL A 186 22.16 0.99 54.87
CA VAL A 186 20.92 0.83 54.10
C VAL A 186 20.92 1.83 52.93
N LEU A 187 21.01 1.32 51.70
CA LEU A 187 20.83 2.11 50.48
C LEU A 187 19.34 2.45 50.33
N THR A 188 18.87 3.49 51.04
CA THR A 188 17.51 4.03 50.85
C THR A 188 17.54 5.19 49.87
N ASP A 189 16.64 5.18 48.87
CA ASP A 189 16.41 6.33 48.01
C ASP A 189 15.96 7.54 48.88
N THR A 190 16.72 8.64 48.87
CA THR A 190 16.35 9.91 49.52
C THR A 190 15.43 10.73 48.63
N VAL A 191 14.72 11.69 49.21
CA VAL A 191 13.90 12.67 48.45
C VAL A 191 14.74 13.33 47.35
N ASP A 192 15.96 13.77 47.66
CA ASP A 192 16.87 14.41 46.69
C ASP A 192 17.28 13.47 45.55
N SER A 193 17.54 12.19 45.86
CA SER A 193 17.90 11.20 44.84
C SER A 193 16.71 10.89 43.92
N ILE A 194 15.49 10.87 44.45
CA ILE A 194 14.25 10.66 43.70
C ILE A 194 13.96 11.88 42.82
N GLU A 195 14.15 13.11 43.32
CA GLU A 195 14.02 14.33 42.53
C GLU A 195 15.02 14.38 41.38
N ALA A 196 16.27 13.97 41.62
CA ALA A 196 17.28 13.86 40.56
C ALA A 196 16.86 12.85 39.48
N GLN A 197 16.30 11.70 39.87
CA GLN A 197 15.79 10.69 38.92
C GLN A 197 14.59 11.23 38.11
N ILE A 198 13.67 11.94 38.75
CA ILE A 198 12.52 12.58 38.07
C ILE A 198 13.02 13.65 37.08
N ALA A 199 14.01 14.46 37.48
CA ALA A 199 14.60 15.47 36.61
C ALA A 199 15.27 14.86 35.38
N GLU A 200 15.99 13.75 35.55
CA GLU A 200 16.61 13.03 34.45
C GLU A 200 15.57 12.38 33.52
N ASN A 201 14.53 11.75 34.09
CA ASN A 201 13.40 11.23 33.32
C ASN A 201 12.70 12.34 32.51
N ASN A 202 12.52 13.53 33.08
CA ASN A 202 11.95 14.68 32.37
C ASN A 202 12.83 15.15 31.21
N LYS A 203 14.17 15.11 31.34
CA LYS A 203 15.08 15.38 30.22
C LYS A 203 14.93 14.34 29.11
N ARG A 204 14.82 13.05 29.45
CA ARG A 204 14.58 11.97 28.48
C ARG A 204 13.24 12.13 27.76
N ILE A 205 12.18 12.52 28.48
CA ILE A 205 10.89 12.86 27.87
C ILE A 205 11.04 14.03 26.89
N ALA A 206 11.77 15.09 27.26
CA ALA A 206 12.00 16.23 26.39
C ALA A 206 12.80 15.84 25.12
N ALA A 207 13.81 14.99 25.26
CA ALA A 207 14.57 14.45 24.12
C ALA A 207 13.68 13.63 23.18
N ASN A 208 12.88 12.70 23.71
CA ASN A 208 11.93 11.92 22.91
C ASN A 208 10.91 12.82 22.20
N ARG A 209 10.39 13.87 22.86
CA ARG A 209 9.47 14.84 22.24
C ARG A 209 10.13 15.63 21.11
N ALA A 210 11.41 15.99 21.26
CA ALA A 210 12.16 16.66 20.21
C ALA A 210 12.37 15.74 19.00
N GLU A 211 12.67 14.46 19.23
CA GLU A 211 12.82 13.46 18.19
C GLU A 211 11.50 13.20 17.46
N ILE A 212 10.38 13.12 18.18
CA ILE A 212 9.03 13.07 17.58
C ILE A 212 8.83 14.27 16.65
N LYS A 213 9.13 15.49 17.09
CA LYS A 213 8.98 16.70 16.26
C LYS A 213 9.83 16.64 14.99
N LYS A 214 11.05 16.11 15.09
CA LYS A 214 11.94 15.92 13.94
C LYS A 214 11.35 14.92 12.94
N GLU A 215 10.94 13.74 13.40
CA GLU A 215 10.34 12.68 12.57
C GLU A 215 9.03 13.17 11.90
N LYS A 216 8.20 13.94 12.61
CA LYS A 216 7.02 14.59 12.03
C LYS A 216 7.39 15.57 10.91
N GLY A 217 8.48 16.32 11.07
CA GLY A 217 9.01 17.23 10.05
C GLY A 217 9.49 16.50 8.80
N GLU A 218 10.15 15.34 8.97
CA GLU A 218 10.57 14.48 7.86
C GLU A 218 9.36 13.94 7.09
N ILE A 219 8.29 13.52 7.78
CA ILE A 219 7.03 13.14 7.14
C ILE A 219 6.42 14.32 6.38
N ALA A 220 6.34 15.50 6.99
CA ALA A 220 5.80 16.70 6.34
C ALA A 220 6.56 17.01 5.03
N ALA A 221 7.89 16.92 5.06
CA ALA A 221 8.73 17.12 3.89
C ALA A 221 8.50 16.05 2.80
N ALA A 222 8.36 14.77 3.19
CA ALA A 222 8.05 13.68 2.27
C ALA A 222 6.66 13.83 1.64
N LEU A 223 5.67 14.26 2.42
CA LEU A 223 4.31 14.55 1.94
C LEU A 223 4.31 15.71 0.94
N LYS A 224 5.06 16.78 1.24
CA LYS A 224 5.23 17.91 0.33
C LYS A 224 5.93 17.51 -0.97
N ALA A 225 6.98 16.68 -0.88
CA ALA A 225 7.68 16.14 -2.06
C ALA A 225 6.77 15.25 -2.93
N ALA A 226 5.81 14.56 -2.32
CA ALA A 226 4.76 13.80 -3.02
C ALA A 226 3.68 14.70 -3.67
N GLY A 227 3.74 16.02 -3.46
CA GLY A 227 2.77 16.99 -3.94
C GLY A 227 1.51 17.09 -3.08
N ILE A 228 1.59 16.68 -1.81
CA ILE A 228 0.52 16.84 -0.82
C ILE A 228 0.93 17.97 0.12
N GLU A 229 0.32 19.14 -0.09
CA GLU A 229 0.55 20.31 0.76
C GLU A 229 -0.37 20.24 1.98
N LEU A 230 0.23 20.01 3.14
CA LEU A 230 -0.43 20.07 4.44
C LEU A 230 0.23 21.15 5.28
N GLN A 231 -0.58 21.92 5.99
CA GLN A 231 -0.07 22.86 6.98
C GLN A 231 0.57 22.08 8.15
N PRO A 232 1.58 22.64 8.84
CA PRO A 232 2.24 21.97 9.97
C PRO A 232 1.25 21.46 11.02
N GLU A 233 0.22 22.24 11.32
CA GLU A 233 -0.83 21.88 12.28
C GLU A 233 -1.70 20.72 11.78
N GLN A 234 -1.89 20.62 10.46
CA GLN A 234 -2.61 19.52 9.83
C GLN A 234 -1.79 18.23 9.85
N VAL A 235 -0.48 18.33 9.65
CA VAL A 235 0.44 17.18 9.80
C VAL A 235 0.46 16.72 11.24
N ASP A 236 0.59 17.64 12.20
CA ASP A 236 0.54 17.30 13.62
C ASP A 236 -0.77 16.59 13.99
N LEU A 237 -1.91 17.14 13.56
CA LEU A 237 -3.22 16.54 13.81
C LEU A 237 -3.36 15.17 13.15
N LEU A 238 -2.89 15.02 11.90
CA LEU A 238 -2.91 13.73 11.19
C LEU A 238 -2.09 12.68 11.94
N LEU A 239 -0.87 13.03 12.35
CA LEU A 239 0.07 12.13 13.00
C LEU A 239 -0.29 11.84 14.46
N ASP A 240 -0.97 12.75 15.14
CA ASP A 240 -1.46 12.56 16.51
C ASP A 240 -2.84 11.89 16.56
N SER A 241 -3.55 11.78 15.43
CA SER A 241 -4.80 11.06 15.37
C SER A 241 -4.60 9.54 15.46
N VAL A 242 -5.61 8.83 15.97
CA VAL A 242 -5.67 7.36 15.94
C VAL A 242 -5.70 6.82 14.51
N LEU A 243 -6.10 7.65 13.54
CA LEU A 243 -6.11 7.36 12.11
C LEU A 243 -4.75 7.60 11.43
N SER A 244 -3.74 8.11 12.14
CA SER A 244 -2.43 8.47 11.59
C SER A 244 -1.88 7.37 10.69
N GLY A 245 -1.83 6.13 11.17
CA GLY A 245 -1.34 5.00 10.39
C GLY A 245 -2.13 4.75 9.09
N ASP A 246 -3.46 4.83 9.13
CA ASP A 246 -4.30 4.56 7.95
C ASP A 246 -4.25 5.70 6.93
N LEU A 247 -4.19 6.95 7.38
CA LEU A 247 -4.09 8.11 6.50
C LEU A 247 -2.72 8.20 5.84
N ILE A 248 -1.63 7.93 6.57
CA ILE A 248 -0.29 7.90 5.96
C ILE A 248 -0.19 6.75 4.95
N ARG A 249 -0.77 5.57 5.25
CA ARG A 249 -0.85 4.47 4.27
C ARG A 249 -1.61 4.87 3.02
N LEU A 250 -2.77 5.52 3.16
CA LEU A 250 -3.56 6.00 2.04
C LEU A 250 -2.77 7.01 1.17
N VAL A 251 -2.03 7.91 1.81
CA VAL A 251 -1.15 8.85 1.12
C VAL A 251 0.00 8.13 0.40
N ALA A 252 0.63 7.14 1.04
CA ALA A 252 1.70 6.34 0.44
C ALA A 252 1.23 5.68 -0.86
N VAL A 253 0.03 5.11 -0.83
CA VAL A 253 -0.62 4.46 -1.98
C VAL A 253 -0.87 5.45 -3.10
N PHE A 254 -1.39 6.63 -2.78
CA PHE A 254 -1.61 7.68 -3.76
C PHE A 254 -0.30 8.14 -4.42
N ASN A 255 0.76 8.36 -3.62
CA ASN A 255 2.06 8.77 -4.13
C ASN A 255 2.68 7.69 -5.03
N ALA A 256 2.65 6.44 -4.59
CA ALA A 256 3.13 5.32 -5.39
C ALA A 256 2.36 5.17 -6.70
N ALA A 257 1.03 5.28 -6.67
CA ALA A 257 0.22 5.26 -7.88
C ALA A 257 0.62 6.38 -8.84
N LYS A 258 0.78 7.61 -8.36
CA LYS A 258 1.21 8.76 -9.16
C LYS A 258 2.62 8.59 -9.75
N MET A 259 3.55 8.04 -8.98
CA MET A 259 4.92 7.77 -9.45
C MET A 259 4.93 6.71 -10.56
N ILE A 260 4.20 5.60 -10.36
CA ILE A 260 4.08 4.54 -11.37
C ILE A 260 3.42 5.10 -12.63
N ASP A 261 2.32 5.84 -12.48
CA ASP A 261 1.56 6.40 -13.59
C ASP A 261 2.40 7.37 -14.44
N GLY A 262 3.16 8.26 -13.79
CA GLY A 262 4.06 9.19 -14.47
C GLY A 262 5.16 8.48 -15.27
N GLN A 263 5.70 7.35 -14.80
CA GLN A 263 6.68 6.57 -15.55
C GLN A 263 6.03 5.84 -16.73
N LEU A 264 4.84 5.27 -16.51
CA LEU A 264 4.05 4.64 -17.55
C LEU A 264 3.76 5.60 -18.71
N ALA A 265 3.40 6.86 -18.41
CA ALA A 265 3.07 7.85 -19.42
C ALA A 265 4.30 8.21 -20.28
N LYS A 266 5.47 8.34 -19.63
CA LYS A 266 6.76 8.56 -20.33
C LYS A 266 7.14 7.38 -21.22
N LEU A 267 6.86 6.15 -20.78
CA LEU A 267 7.13 4.94 -21.57
C LEU A 267 6.26 4.88 -22.83
N ILE A 268 4.97 5.20 -22.77
CA ILE A 268 4.15 5.32 -23.98
C ILE A 268 4.72 6.38 -24.93
N GLY A 269 5.06 7.55 -24.40
CA GLY A 269 5.60 8.65 -25.21
C GLY A 269 6.87 8.27 -25.98
N SER A 270 7.67 7.33 -25.48
CA SER A 270 8.89 6.85 -26.13
C SER A 270 8.71 5.61 -27.01
N THR A 271 7.63 4.84 -26.86
CA THR A 271 7.52 3.50 -27.48
C THR A 271 6.87 3.49 -28.87
N GLY A 272 6.47 4.65 -29.41
CA GLY A 272 5.90 4.75 -30.76
C GLY A 272 4.61 3.94 -30.95
N ASP A 273 4.29 3.55 -32.20
CA ASP A 273 3.01 2.94 -32.64
C ASP A 273 2.79 1.48 -32.14
N ASN A 274 3.44 1.09 -31.05
CA ASN A 274 3.31 -0.24 -30.46
C ASN A 274 1.99 -0.36 -29.67
N MET A 275 0.94 -0.79 -30.37
CA MET A 275 -0.39 -0.98 -29.76
C MET A 275 -0.42 -2.00 -28.60
N GLY A 276 0.50 -2.97 -28.57
CA GLY A 276 0.62 -3.91 -27.45
C GLY A 276 1.11 -3.22 -26.17
N ALA A 277 2.04 -2.27 -26.30
CA ALA A 277 2.48 -1.42 -25.21
C ALA A 277 1.36 -0.49 -24.73
N ALA A 278 0.58 0.08 -25.66
CA ALA A 278 -0.59 0.90 -25.34
C ALA A 278 -1.65 0.13 -24.54
N ARG A 279 -2.00 -1.09 -24.98
CA ARG A 279 -2.92 -1.97 -24.25
C ARG A 279 -2.45 -2.22 -22.82
N ARG A 280 -1.17 -2.57 -22.64
CA ARG A 280 -0.60 -2.85 -21.30
C ARG A 280 -0.62 -1.62 -20.40
N TYR A 281 -0.27 -0.45 -20.93
CA TYR A 281 -0.29 0.81 -20.18
C TYR A 281 -1.68 1.13 -19.66
N PHE A 282 -2.71 1.10 -20.51
CA PHE A 282 -4.06 1.46 -20.08
C PHE A 282 -4.65 0.45 -19.10
N ALA A 283 -4.30 -0.84 -19.24
CA ALA A 283 -4.67 -1.87 -18.27
C ALA A 283 -4.10 -1.56 -16.88
N MET A 284 -2.80 -1.20 -16.84
CA MET A 284 -2.10 -0.87 -15.60
C MET A 284 -2.61 0.45 -15.01
N HIS A 285 -2.86 1.46 -15.84
CA HIS A 285 -3.44 2.74 -15.44
C HIS A 285 -4.78 2.54 -14.73
N ALA A 286 -5.65 1.70 -15.30
CA ALA A 286 -6.92 1.33 -14.68
C ALA A 286 -6.70 0.55 -13.36
N ALA A 287 -5.73 -0.37 -13.29
CA ALA A 287 -5.40 -1.09 -12.06
C ALA A 287 -4.90 -0.16 -10.93
N LEU A 288 -4.14 0.90 -11.24
CA LEU A 288 -3.70 1.90 -10.26
C LEU A 288 -4.87 2.68 -9.67
N PHE A 289 -5.82 3.11 -10.49
CA PHE A 289 -7.05 3.73 -10.00
C PHE A 289 -7.89 2.76 -9.16
N ALA A 290 -7.99 1.50 -9.57
CA ALA A 290 -8.68 0.48 -8.79
C ALA A 290 -8.02 0.27 -7.41
N MET A 291 -6.69 0.24 -7.35
CA MET A 291 -5.94 0.20 -6.10
C MET A 291 -6.24 1.40 -5.20
N LEU A 292 -6.30 2.61 -5.77
CA LEU A 292 -6.61 3.84 -5.01
C LEU A 292 -8.03 3.79 -4.43
N VAL A 293 -9.02 3.38 -5.24
CA VAL A 293 -10.41 3.22 -4.78
C VAL A 293 -10.48 2.20 -3.64
N GLN A 294 -9.81 1.05 -3.79
CA GLN A 294 -9.74 0.00 -2.78
C GLN A 294 -9.12 0.49 -1.47
N ALA A 295 -8.05 1.30 -1.55
CA ALA A 295 -7.41 1.91 -0.38
C ALA A 295 -8.35 2.87 0.37
N GLN A 296 -9.08 3.70 -0.37
CA GLN A 296 -10.04 4.65 0.18
C GLN A 296 -11.22 3.91 0.84
N ASP A 297 -11.72 2.85 0.19
CA ASP A 297 -12.76 1.97 0.74
C ASP A 297 -12.34 1.33 2.07
N ALA A 298 -11.12 0.78 2.12
CA ALA A 298 -10.59 0.17 3.34
C ALA A 298 -10.51 1.18 4.49
N THR A 299 -10.07 2.41 4.23
CA THR A 299 -10.00 3.46 5.25
C THR A 299 -11.38 3.90 5.73
N ILE A 300 -12.34 4.11 4.82
CA ILE A 300 -13.73 4.43 5.18
C ILE A 300 -14.32 3.31 6.05
N ALA A 301 -14.13 2.05 5.65
CA ALA A 301 -14.63 0.91 6.40
C ALA A 301 -14.06 0.84 7.81
N LYS A 302 -12.77 1.13 8.01
CA LYS A 302 -12.17 1.19 9.37
C LYS A 302 -12.77 2.33 10.21
N ILE A 303 -13.00 3.49 9.63
CA ILE A 303 -13.68 4.60 10.33
C ILE A 303 -15.07 4.16 10.79
N ASP A 304 -15.85 3.56 9.90
CA ASP A 304 -17.23 3.18 10.16
C ASP A 304 -17.36 2.00 11.13
N THR A 305 -16.46 1.02 11.04
CA THR A 305 -16.60 -0.26 11.76
C THR A 305 -15.70 -0.40 12.99
N GLN A 306 -14.62 0.37 13.09
CA GLN A 306 -13.64 0.23 14.18
C GLN A 306 -13.53 1.49 15.02
N TYR A 307 -13.38 2.66 14.41
CA TYR A 307 -13.09 3.90 15.15
C TYR A 307 -14.36 4.55 15.72
N LEU A 308 -15.38 4.77 14.88
CA LEU A 308 -16.64 5.39 15.32
C LEU A 308 -17.34 4.57 16.42
N PRO A 309 -17.48 3.23 16.31
CA PRO A 309 -18.16 2.46 17.36
C PRO A 309 -17.44 2.51 18.71
N LYS A 310 -16.11 2.47 18.72
CA LYS A 310 -15.32 2.61 19.95
C LYS A 310 -15.50 4.00 20.58
N LEU A 311 -15.55 5.04 19.76
CA LEU A 311 -15.77 6.40 20.24
C LEU A 311 -17.18 6.58 20.81
N GLU A 312 -18.20 5.99 20.19
CA GLU A 312 -19.57 6.01 20.71
C GLU A 312 -19.68 5.30 22.06
N ALA A 313 -18.98 4.18 22.26
CA ALA A 313 -18.91 3.52 23.56
C ALA A 313 -18.34 4.46 24.64
N ILE A 314 -17.24 5.17 24.34
CA ILE A 314 -16.63 6.15 25.26
C ILE A 314 -17.58 7.31 25.56
N ILE A 315 -18.26 7.86 24.55
CA ILE A 315 -19.25 8.93 24.73
C ILE A 315 -20.39 8.47 25.64
N SER A 316 -20.89 7.25 25.43
CA SER A 316 -21.92 6.63 26.26
C SER A 316 -21.45 6.46 27.71
N ASP A 317 -20.23 5.98 27.93
CA ASP A 317 -19.67 5.80 29.27
C ASP A 317 -19.50 7.12 30.01
N ILE A 318 -19.02 8.17 29.33
CA ILE A 318 -18.93 9.52 29.88
C ILE A 318 -20.32 10.04 30.25
N ALA A 319 -21.32 9.85 29.39
CA ALA A 319 -22.70 10.25 29.68
C ALA A 319 -23.27 9.52 30.91
N ALA A 320 -23.00 8.22 31.05
CA ALA A 320 -23.40 7.43 32.21
C ALA A 320 -22.66 7.87 33.49
N ALA A 321 -21.37 8.21 33.40
CA ALA A 321 -20.60 8.76 34.52
C ALA A 321 -21.18 10.12 34.95
N ARG A 322 -21.52 11.01 34.02
CA ARG A 322 -22.13 12.32 34.32
C ARG A 322 -23.47 12.20 35.02
N ARG A 323 -24.33 11.26 34.59
CA ARG A 323 -25.60 10.98 35.27
C ARG A 323 -25.37 10.54 36.72
N ARG A 324 -24.46 9.59 36.93
CA ARG A 324 -24.08 9.13 38.28
C ARG A 324 -23.53 10.27 39.15
N THR A 325 -22.62 11.09 38.64
CA THR A 325 -22.10 12.27 39.36
C THR A 325 -23.22 13.24 39.72
N ALA A 326 -24.15 13.51 38.79
CA ALA A 326 -25.29 14.39 39.02
C ALA A 326 -26.24 13.85 40.08
N ASP A 327 -26.46 12.53 40.14
CA ASP A 327 -27.28 11.90 41.16
C ASP A 327 -26.58 11.91 42.53
N LEU A 328 -25.27 11.66 42.59
CA LEU A 328 -24.48 11.76 43.82
C LEU A 328 -24.46 13.19 44.38
N LEU A 329 -24.44 14.21 43.52
CA LEU A 329 -24.50 15.61 43.93
C LEU A 329 -25.85 16.03 44.56
N LYS A 330 -26.92 15.26 44.33
CA LYS A 330 -28.23 15.52 44.98
C LYS A 330 -28.29 14.99 46.41
N ALA A 331 -27.38 14.08 46.78
CA ALA A 331 -27.30 13.55 48.13
C ALA A 331 -26.63 14.56 49.09
N GLU A 332 -26.79 14.32 50.38
CA GLU A 332 -26.09 15.07 51.42
C GLU A 332 -24.61 14.67 51.42
N ASN A 333 -23.73 15.61 51.10
CA ASN A 333 -22.31 15.37 50.90
C ASN A 333 -21.48 16.22 51.87
N ARG A 334 -20.36 15.66 52.36
CA ARG A 334 -19.37 16.46 53.09
C ARG A 334 -18.72 17.51 52.16
N PRO A 335 -18.20 18.63 52.68
CA PRO A 335 -17.63 19.70 51.84
C PRO A 335 -16.45 19.28 50.94
N ASP A 336 -15.68 18.27 51.34
CA ASP A 336 -14.62 17.66 50.54
C ASP A 336 -15.18 16.75 49.43
N GLN A 337 -16.20 15.95 49.73
CA GLN A 337 -16.89 15.08 48.75
C GLN A 337 -17.58 15.90 47.68
N GLN A 338 -18.25 17.00 48.08
CA GLN A 338 -18.90 17.90 47.15
C GLN A 338 -17.91 18.54 46.19
N ARG A 339 -16.77 19.05 46.69
CA ARG A 339 -15.68 19.57 45.85
C ARG A 339 -15.14 18.53 44.88
N ALA A 340 -14.97 17.28 45.32
CA ALA A 340 -14.51 16.20 44.44
C ALA A 340 -15.53 15.86 43.34
N LEU A 341 -16.82 15.79 43.67
CA LEU A 341 -17.89 15.53 42.69
C LEU A 341 -18.07 16.68 41.69
N GLU A 342 -17.95 17.93 42.13
CA GLU A 342 -17.95 19.11 41.26
C GLU A 342 -16.75 19.11 40.31
N SER A 343 -15.55 18.81 40.81
CA SER A 343 -14.35 18.64 39.98
C SER A 343 -14.52 17.51 38.96
N ASN A 344 -15.06 16.36 39.36
CA ASN A 344 -15.37 15.25 38.46
C ASN A 344 -16.36 15.66 37.36
N ARG A 345 -17.41 16.39 37.72
CA ARG A 345 -18.40 16.91 36.75
C ARG A 345 -17.74 17.81 35.71
N ASP A 346 -16.82 18.67 36.13
CA ASP A 346 -16.11 19.58 35.22
C ASP A 346 -15.15 18.81 34.31
N SER A 347 -14.39 17.86 34.84
CA SER A 347 -13.54 16.97 34.02
C SER A 347 -14.36 16.15 33.02
N GLN A 348 -15.50 15.61 33.44
CA GLN A 348 -16.41 14.85 32.56
C GLN A 348 -17.03 15.73 31.47
N LYS A 349 -17.29 17.02 31.73
CA LYS A 349 -17.76 17.98 30.72
C LYS A 349 -16.69 18.24 29.66
N ILE A 350 -15.43 18.40 30.08
CA ILE A 350 -14.29 18.55 29.16
C ILE A 350 -14.12 17.29 28.32
N ALA A 351 -14.16 16.11 28.94
CA ALA A 351 -14.05 14.82 28.26
C ALA A 351 -15.16 14.62 27.20
N ASP A 352 -16.41 14.94 27.53
CA ASP A 352 -17.54 14.88 26.59
C ASP A 352 -17.33 15.83 25.40
N SER A 353 -16.96 17.09 25.65
CA SER A 353 -16.66 18.06 24.59
C SER A 353 -15.53 17.59 23.66
N ALA A 354 -14.47 17.02 24.24
CA ALA A 354 -13.35 16.47 23.48
C ALA A 354 -13.78 15.27 22.63
N ALA A 355 -14.52 14.32 23.19
CA ALA A 355 -15.00 13.14 22.49
C ALA A 355 -15.96 13.50 21.34
N GLN A 356 -16.87 14.45 21.55
CA GLN A 356 -17.77 14.95 20.49
C GLN A 356 -17.01 15.68 19.37
N SER A 357 -15.99 16.47 19.73
CA SER A 357 -15.15 17.14 18.74
C SER A 357 -14.35 16.14 17.91
N TYR A 358 -13.84 15.08 18.55
CA TYR A 358 -13.17 13.99 17.85
C TYR A 358 -14.12 13.22 16.93
N ARG A 359 -15.37 12.99 17.34
CA ARG A 359 -16.40 12.36 16.49
C ARG A 359 -16.65 13.18 15.22
N ARG A 360 -16.83 14.50 15.37
CA ARG A 360 -17.01 15.41 14.23
C ARG A 360 -15.80 15.37 13.28
N TYR A 361 -14.59 15.34 13.84
CA TYR A 361 -13.37 15.20 13.06
C TYR A 361 -13.34 13.90 12.24
N LEU A 362 -13.64 12.74 12.86
CA LEU A 362 -13.70 11.45 12.16
C LEU A 362 -14.73 11.46 11.03
N GLN A 363 -15.91 12.03 11.28
CA GLN A 363 -16.98 12.14 10.28
C GLN A 363 -16.57 13.05 9.11
N GLN A 364 -15.93 14.17 9.40
CA GLN A 364 -15.44 15.09 8.36
C GLN A 364 -14.35 14.43 7.50
N GLN A 365 -13.41 13.70 8.12
CA GLN A 365 -12.37 12.96 7.41
C GLN A 365 -12.97 11.87 6.52
N ARG A 366 -13.92 11.08 7.05
CA ARG A 366 -14.67 10.09 6.27
C ARG A 366 -15.33 10.72 5.04
N GLU A 367 -15.98 11.88 5.20
CA GLU A 367 -16.64 12.58 4.10
C GLU A 367 -15.64 13.06 3.04
N GLN A 368 -14.48 13.58 3.45
CA GLN A 368 -13.41 14.00 2.53
C GLN A 368 -12.88 12.81 1.72
N ILE A 369 -12.62 11.68 2.38
CA ILE A 369 -12.17 10.45 1.71
C ILE A 369 -13.26 9.92 0.77
N ALA A 370 -14.53 9.95 1.18
CA ALA A 370 -15.64 9.53 0.33
C ALA A 370 -15.78 10.41 -0.92
N LYS A 371 -15.59 11.73 -0.80
CA LYS A 371 -15.55 12.65 -1.96
C LYS A 371 -14.37 12.34 -2.89
N ALA A 372 -13.19 12.11 -2.33
CA ALA A 372 -12.01 11.71 -3.12
C ALA A 372 -12.24 10.37 -3.84
N ARG A 373 -12.92 9.43 -3.18
CA ARG A 373 -13.30 8.14 -3.74
C ARG A 373 -14.29 8.25 -4.89
N LEU A 374 -15.27 9.14 -4.80
CA LEU A 374 -16.20 9.37 -5.92
C LEU A 374 -15.44 9.83 -7.18
N LYS A 375 -14.45 10.71 -7.01
CA LYS A 375 -13.57 11.15 -8.11
C LYS A 375 -12.73 9.99 -8.65
N ALA A 376 -12.00 9.28 -7.78
CA ALA A 376 -11.18 8.15 -8.19
C ALA A 376 -11.99 7.02 -8.87
N SER A 377 -13.23 6.79 -8.43
CA SER A 377 -14.13 5.82 -9.06
C SER A 377 -14.62 6.29 -10.43
N HIS A 378 -14.81 7.60 -10.62
CA HIS A 378 -15.12 8.17 -11.93
C HIS A 378 -13.92 8.04 -12.88
N ASP A 379 -12.72 8.40 -12.41
CA ASP A 379 -11.48 8.28 -13.19
C ASP A 379 -11.18 6.82 -13.55
N LEU A 380 -11.45 5.89 -12.63
CA LEU A 380 -11.39 4.45 -12.90
C LEU A 380 -12.30 4.03 -14.06
N LYS A 381 -13.55 4.52 -14.10
CA LYS A 381 -14.48 4.21 -15.20
C LYS A 381 -13.99 4.74 -16.54
N ILE A 382 -13.39 5.94 -16.55
CA ILE A 382 -12.77 6.50 -17.76
C ILE A 382 -11.59 5.64 -18.20
N ALA A 383 -10.73 5.25 -17.26
CA ALA A 383 -9.57 4.40 -17.55
C ALA A 383 -10.00 3.03 -18.09
N ASP A 384 -11.04 2.42 -17.52
CA ASP A 384 -11.61 1.16 -17.99
C ASP A 384 -12.16 1.29 -19.41
N ASN A 385 -12.94 2.34 -19.70
CA ASN A 385 -13.47 2.56 -21.05
C ASN A 385 -12.37 2.83 -22.08
N THR A 386 -11.33 3.57 -21.69
CA THR A 386 -10.16 3.82 -22.54
C THR A 386 -9.42 2.52 -22.83
N TYR A 387 -9.24 1.67 -21.81
CA TYR A 387 -8.65 0.35 -21.97
C TYR A 387 -9.47 -0.54 -22.92
N GLU A 388 -10.79 -0.62 -22.74
CA GLU A 388 -11.69 -1.39 -23.61
C GLU A 388 -11.60 -0.92 -25.08
N THR A 389 -11.53 0.39 -25.30
CA THR A 389 -11.39 0.98 -26.64
C THR A 389 -10.06 0.58 -27.28
N VAL A 390 -8.97 0.60 -26.52
CA VAL A 390 -7.64 0.17 -27.00
C VAL A 390 -7.63 -1.34 -27.24
N GLU A 391 -8.26 -2.14 -26.38
CA GLU A 391 -8.37 -3.59 -26.56
C GLU A 391 -9.13 -3.93 -27.85
N ALA A 392 -10.28 -3.28 -28.09
CA ALA A 392 -11.06 -3.46 -29.31
C ALA A 392 -10.26 -3.07 -30.57
N SER A 393 -9.51 -1.98 -30.51
CA SER A 393 -8.64 -1.53 -31.61
C SER A 393 -7.52 -2.54 -31.91
N VAL A 394 -6.91 -3.11 -30.86
CA VAL A 394 -5.91 -4.18 -31.01
C VAL A 394 -6.53 -5.43 -31.63
N GLN A 395 -7.69 -5.87 -31.16
CA GLN A 395 -8.40 -7.03 -31.72
C GLN A 395 -8.76 -6.84 -33.19
N LEU A 396 -9.27 -5.67 -33.58
CA LEU A 396 -9.60 -5.35 -34.97
C LEU A 396 -8.36 -5.42 -35.87
N ARG A 397 -7.25 -4.84 -35.43
CA ARG A 397 -5.99 -4.87 -36.18
C ARG A 397 -5.47 -6.30 -36.34
N ASP A 398 -5.52 -7.09 -35.28
CA ASP A 398 -5.06 -8.48 -35.31
C ASP A 398 -5.92 -9.30 -36.30
N LEU A 399 -7.25 -9.08 -36.33
CA LEU A 399 -8.16 -9.66 -37.31
C LEU A 399 -7.83 -9.23 -38.76
N MET A 400 -7.56 -7.94 -38.99
CA MET A 400 -7.16 -7.43 -40.31
C MET A 400 -5.85 -8.07 -40.80
N ARG A 401 -4.88 -8.24 -39.91
CA ARG A 401 -3.59 -8.88 -40.21
C ARG A 401 -3.76 -10.37 -40.49
N GLU A 402 -4.63 -11.05 -39.76
CA GLU A 402 -4.95 -12.46 -40.02
C GLU A 402 -5.66 -12.62 -41.37
N SER A 403 -6.60 -11.73 -41.69
CA SER A 403 -7.26 -11.71 -42.99
C SER A 403 -6.30 -11.42 -44.15
N SER A 404 -5.34 -10.48 -43.99
CA SER A 404 -4.35 -10.20 -45.03
C SER A 404 -3.41 -11.39 -45.25
N THR A 405 -2.97 -12.04 -44.17
CA THR A 405 -2.11 -13.22 -44.23
C THR A 405 -2.83 -14.41 -44.88
N SER A 406 -4.12 -14.60 -44.54
CA SER A 406 -4.96 -15.63 -45.14
C SER A 406 -5.23 -15.36 -46.62
N PHE A 407 -5.45 -14.10 -47.01
CA PHE A 407 -5.60 -13.70 -48.40
C PHE A 407 -4.30 -13.92 -49.20
N GLU A 408 -3.15 -13.54 -48.66
CA GLU A 408 -1.83 -13.86 -49.26
C GLU A 408 -1.61 -15.37 -49.38
N ALA A 409 -2.04 -16.16 -48.41
CA ALA A 409 -1.93 -17.62 -48.45
C ALA A 409 -2.86 -18.23 -49.51
N ILE A 410 -4.09 -17.72 -49.65
CA ILE A 410 -5.03 -18.12 -50.71
C ILE A 410 -4.50 -17.71 -52.09
N GLN A 411 -3.95 -16.51 -52.24
CA GLN A 411 -3.29 -16.06 -53.47
C GLN A 411 -2.08 -16.93 -53.85
N LYS A 412 -1.43 -17.57 -52.87
CA LYS A 412 -0.34 -18.55 -53.10
C LYS A 412 -0.87 -19.96 -53.39
N LEU A 413 -2.13 -20.27 -53.07
CA LEU A 413 -2.81 -21.56 -53.27
C LEU A 413 -3.63 -21.60 -54.57
N GLU A 414 -4.23 -20.50 -55.00
CA GLU A 414 -4.70 -20.29 -56.37
C GLU A 414 -3.47 -20.15 -57.27
N SER A 415 -3.06 -21.28 -57.82
CA SER A 415 -1.97 -21.54 -58.76
C SER A 415 -1.17 -20.36 -59.38
N PRO A 416 0.16 -20.52 -59.55
CA PRO A 416 0.90 -19.67 -60.48
C PRO A 416 0.39 -19.92 -61.91
N SER A 417 -0.32 -18.96 -62.47
CA SER A 417 -0.62 -18.89 -63.91
C SER A 417 -0.84 -17.42 -64.28
N LEU A 418 0.17 -16.71 -64.77
CA LEU A 418 0.51 -16.71 -66.20
C LEU A 418 2.00 -16.44 -66.53
N ASP A 419 2.90 -16.36 -65.55
CA ASP A 419 4.32 -16.04 -65.80
C ASP A 419 5.16 -17.22 -66.33
N GLN A 420 4.59 -18.43 -66.40
CA GLN A 420 5.27 -19.60 -66.96
C GLN A 420 4.80 -20.00 -68.38
N ILE A 421 3.90 -19.22 -69.00
CA ILE A 421 3.47 -19.46 -70.41
C ILE A 421 4.07 -18.44 -71.40
N PHE A 422 4.68 -17.35 -70.96
CA PHE A 422 5.36 -16.41 -71.87
C PHE A 422 6.80 -16.15 -71.47
N LYS A 423 7.64 -17.18 -71.66
CA LYS A 423 9.04 -16.95 -72.02
C LYS A 423 9.09 -16.39 -73.45
N ASN A 424 9.16 -15.07 -73.56
CA ASN A 424 9.91 -14.44 -74.65
C ASN A 424 10.37 -13.05 -74.19
N GLU A 425 11.58 -12.99 -73.64
CA GLU A 425 12.29 -11.75 -73.29
C GLU A 425 12.58 -10.85 -74.50
N GLU A 426 12.25 -11.27 -75.73
CA GLU A 426 12.36 -10.46 -76.95
C GLU A 426 11.15 -9.53 -77.16
N LEU A 427 9.92 -9.96 -76.85
CA LEU A 427 8.71 -9.15 -77.07
C LEU A 427 8.53 -8.02 -76.05
N ARG A 428 9.12 -8.14 -74.85
CA ARG A 428 9.05 -7.12 -73.79
C ARG A 428 10.01 -5.95 -74.05
N LYS A 429 11.16 -6.21 -74.69
CA LYS A 429 12.11 -5.18 -75.11
C LYS A 429 11.59 -4.36 -76.29
N GLU A 430 10.94 -4.99 -77.27
CA GLU A 430 10.34 -4.26 -78.39
C GLU A 430 9.18 -3.36 -77.95
N PHE A 431 8.39 -3.78 -76.96
CA PHE A 431 7.30 -2.97 -76.41
C PHE A 431 7.83 -1.78 -75.58
N GLU A 432 8.89 -1.96 -74.77
CA GLU A 432 9.54 -0.85 -74.05
C GLU A 432 10.20 0.18 -75.00
N ASP A 433 10.82 -0.27 -76.10
CA ASP A 433 11.43 0.60 -77.11
C ASP A 433 10.38 1.35 -77.95
N LEU A 434 9.24 0.72 -78.26
CA LEU A 434 8.08 1.36 -78.90
C LEU A 434 7.43 2.40 -77.99
N THR A 435 7.29 2.08 -76.70
CA THR A 435 6.64 2.98 -75.73
C THR A 435 7.52 4.20 -75.43
N ARG A 436 8.85 4.04 -75.28
CA ARG A 436 9.77 5.19 -75.10
C ARG A 436 9.86 6.12 -76.30
N LYS A 437 9.67 5.61 -77.52
CA LYS A 437 9.61 6.45 -78.74
C LYS A 437 8.28 7.16 -78.93
N LEU A 438 7.23 6.74 -78.25
CA LEU A 438 5.87 7.31 -78.34
C LEU A 438 5.52 8.22 -77.14
N ASP A 439 6.16 8.04 -75.98
CA ASP A 439 5.99 8.88 -74.78
C ASP A 439 6.96 10.06 -74.68
N ALA A 440 7.68 10.37 -75.76
CA ALA A 440 8.35 11.66 -75.93
C ALA A 440 7.63 12.51 -77.00
N PRO A 441 6.46 13.10 -76.70
CA PRO A 441 6.02 14.27 -77.41
C PRO A 441 6.87 15.47 -76.98
N ALA A 442 7.62 15.96 -77.97
CA ALA A 442 8.38 17.18 -77.97
C ALA A 442 7.49 18.40 -77.68
N SER A 443 7.73 19.07 -76.56
CA SER A 443 8.07 20.50 -76.41
C SER A 443 8.03 20.87 -74.93
#